data_AF-A0A6N2XS52-F1
#
_entry.id   AF-A0A6N2XS52-F1
#
_cell.length_a   1.000
_cell.length_b   1.000
_cell.length_c   1.000
_cell.angle_alpha   90.00
_cell.angle_beta   90.00
_cell.angle_gamma   90.00
#
_symmetry.space_group_name_H-M   'P 1'
#
loop_
_entity.id
_entity.type
_entity.pdbx_description
1 polymer ?
#
loop_
_entity_poly.entity_id
_entity_poly.type
_entity_poly.pdbx_seq_one_letter_code
_entity_poly.pdbx_strand_id
1 'polypeptide(L)'
;MAAITLVTGMLGGCEDNSIATPVGKLPNETALDNNFGMLKCDMTTSDLEITMTNTKTPDFAFFYQTVKPVAQDTRITMKIDLDLVDKYNEEHGTEYRKMSTISIEGISNDGAMTIKAGDTMSDTIMVRLNPLGTLHDYSLLPITVELPEESGIRPSRDSNEIYYKIYYKRSTYPWLSPMKADMKKYKMVGFIDGEKVNASIAKEFIMVLYDNETFGPGHYELWETSWYAYLYDIINVNAATLGYANGKVTLNQSANFKKQLSNMSSLSSYGIKRCVTLKAEGTGLGFCNLTDEQITAFVAEVKKLANYRVDGINLMDEGAEYGINGHPAANATSYPKLIKALRESLGKTKLITVTITGDPAGSLASEAAGIRAGEYIDYAWTWVNTKIMNPWEDSSIEKPIAGLDKSQYGGFSTDEYTFDYENDESYPETLREKLYDKGLGKLYIMRNIPFWSDALEATPYHANINAGAAAFYRVEGGHKYEPDINYLHNGKYKDMKGDKNYYEM
;
A
#
# COMPACT_ATOMS: atom_id res chain seq x y z
N MET A 1 -7.37 61.88 -51.10
CA MET A 1 -8.83 61.62 -51.08
C MET A 1 -9.12 60.56 -52.11
N ALA A 2 -9.73 59.45 -51.68
CA ALA A 2 -10.40 58.38 -52.43
C ALA A 2 -9.98 57.02 -51.86
N ALA A 3 -10.97 56.29 -51.37
CA ALA A 3 -10.91 54.87 -51.05
C ALA A 3 -10.89 54.04 -52.34
N ILE A 4 -10.42 52.79 -52.25
CA ILE A 4 -11.04 51.58 -52.83
C ILE A 4 -10.32 50.34 -52.25
N THR A 5 -11.10 49.62 -51.44
CA THR A 5 -11.30 48.17 -51.33
C THR A 5 -10.20 47.19 -51.76
N LEU A 6 -9.82 46.29 -50.83
CA LEU A 6 -9.52 44.90 -51.17
C LEU A 6 -10.33 43.97 -50.27
N VAL A 7 -11.12 43.10 -50.89
CA VAL A 7 -11.85 41.98 -50.29
C VAL A 7 -10.87 40.83 -50.06
N THR A 8 -10.94 40.14 -48.92
CA THR A 8 -10.54 38.73 -48.86
C THR A 8 -11.17 37.98 -47.68
N GLY A 9 -12.03 37.00 -48.04
CA GLY A 9 -12.02 35.63 -47.50
C GLY A 9 -12.46 35.40 -46.06
N MET A 10 -13.74 35.06 -45.87
CA MET A 10 -14.17 34.25 -44.73
C MET A 10 -13.61 32.82 -44.90
N LEU A 11 -12.77 32.39 -43.97
CA LEU A 11 -12.54 30.98 -43.66
C LEU A 11 -12.99 30.77 -42.21
N GLY A 12 -14.05 29.97 -42.05
CA GLY A 12 -14.53 29.55 -40.74
C GLY A 12 -13.49 28.64 -40.07
N GLY A 13 -12.95 29.09 -38.95
CA GLY A 13 -12.15 28.31 -38.02
C GLY A 13 -12.94 28.08 -36.74
N CYS A 14 -12.99 26.83 -36.29
CA CYS A 14 -13.52 26.38 -35.00
C CYS A 14 -13.13 27.33 -33.86
N GLU A 15 -14.10 27.73 -33.05
CA GLU A 15 -13.83 28.36 -31.75
C GLU A 15 -13.10 27.37 -30.85
N ASP A 16 -11.84 27.69 -30.55
CA ASP A 16 -11.07 27.06 -29.49
C ASP A 16 -11.73 27.38 -28.14
N ASN A 17 -12.57 26.47 -27.63
CA ASN A 17 -13.00 26.47 -26.24
C ASN A 17 -11.82 26.05 -25.36
N SER A 18 -10.84 26.95 -25.20
CA SER A 18 -9.84 26.83 -24.15
C SER A 18 -10.51 27.08 -22.79
N ILE A 19 -10.74 25.99 -22.06
CA ILE A 19 -11.13 26.05 -20.65
C ILE A 19 -9.91 26.63 -19.90
N ALA A 20 -10.00 27.90 -19.51
CA ALA A 20 -9.04 28.49 -18.61
C ALA A 20 -9.05 27.72 -17.28
N THR A 21 -7.96 27.03 -16.97
CA THR A 21 -7.70 26.53 -15.62
C THR A 21 -7.62 27.74 -14.68
N PRO A 22 -8.37 27.77 -13.56
CA PRO A 22 -8.23 28.85 -12.60
C PRO A 22 -6.83 28.76 -11.98
N VAL A 23 -5.91 29.59 -12.48
CA VAL A 23 -4.61 29.84 -11.85
C VAL A 23 -4.92 30.50 -10.50
N GLY A 24 -4.67 29.76 -9.42
CA GLY A 24 -4.82 30.29 -8.06
C GLY A 24 -4.02 31.59 -7.91
N LYS A 25 -4.63 32.62 -7.32
CA LYS A 25 -3.95 33.89 -7.03
C LYS A 25 -2.69 33.61 -6.21
N LEU A 26 -1.56 34.18 -6.64
CA LEU A 26 -0.34 34.22 -5.82
C LEU A 26 -0.67 34.85 -4.46
N PRO A 27 -0.21 34.27 -3.33
CA PRO A 27 -0.48 34.82 -2.01
C PRO A 27 0.13 36.22 -1.84
N ASN A 28 -0.61 37.16 -1.23
CA ASN A 28 -0.09 38.48 -0.87
C ASN A 28 1.04 38.35 0.17
N GLU A 29 1.98 39.31 0.25
CA GLU A 29 3.14 39.27 1.16
C GLU A 29 2.80 39.00 2.64
N THR A 30 1.60 39.39 3.10
CA THR A 30 1.10 39.10 4.46
C THR A 30 0.77 37.62 4.71
N ALA A 31 0.66 36.81 3.66
CA ALA A 31 0.46 35.36 3.74
C ALA A 31 1.78 34.58 3.92
N LEU A 32 2.94 35.21 3.71
CA LEU A 32 4.24 34.55 3.88
C LEU A 32 4.65 34.40 5.35
N ASP A 33 4.18 35.25 6.26
CA ASP A 33 4.53 35.18 7.69
C ASP A 33 3.68 34.18 8.49
N ASN A 34 2.44 33.94 8.05
CA ASN A 34 1.51 33.08 8.78
C ASN A 34 1.79 31.59 8.55
N ASN A 35 1.71 30.78 9.62
CA ASN A 35 1.78 29.33 9.49
C ASN A 35 0.38 28.77 9.20
N PHE A 36 0.04 28.60 7.93
CA PHE A 36 -1.21 27.96 7.54
C PHE A 36 -1.15 26.45 7.76
N GLY A 37 -2.30 25.86 8.09
CA GLY A 37 -2.43 24.41 8.17
C GLY A 37 -3.73 23.89 7.60
N MET A 38 -3.75 22.58 7.37
CA MET A 38 -4.84 21.87 6.73
C MET A 38 -4.94 20.45 7.30
N LEU A 39 -6.18 20.02 7.58
CA LEU A 39 -6.47 18.61 7.82
C LEU A 39 -6.27 17.84 6.52
N LYS A 40 -5.67 16.66 6.58
CA LYS A 40 -5.48 15.78 5.43
C LYS A 40 -5.86 14.35 5.79
N CYS A 41 -6.48 13.65 4.85
CA CYS A 41 -6.70 12.20 4.91
C CYS A 41 -5.76 11.44 3.97
N ASP A 42 -5.60 10.14 4.22
CA ASP A 42 -4.71 9.25 3.44
C ASP A 42 -5.25 8.94 2.06
N MET A 43 -6.54 9.21 1.88
CA MET A 43 -7.19 9.16 0.59
C MET A 43 -6.86 10.44 -0.18
N THR A 44 -6.75 10.36 -1.50
CA THR A 44 -6.44 11.54 -2.33
C THR A 44 -7.56 12.57 -2.23
N THR A 45 -7.29 13.84 -2.55
CA THR A 45 -8.31 14.90 -2.57
C THR A 45 -9.40 14.65 -3.63
N SER A 46 -9.14 13.79 -4.62
CA SER A 46 -10.14 13.28 -5.55
C SER A 46 -11.05 12.21 -4.93
N ASP A 47 -10.65 11.59 -3.83
CA ASP A 47 -11.38 10.53 -3.13
C ASP A 47 -12.26 11.10 -2.00
N LEU A 48 -12.91 12.25 -2.23
CA LEU A 48 -14.00 12.74 -1.36
C LEU A 48 -15.21 11.80 -1.40
N GLU A 49 -15.19 10.78 -2.26
CA GLU A 49 -16.16 9.70 -2.31
C GLU A 49 -15.50 8.40 -1.84
N ILE A 50 -16.09 7.77 -0.83
CA ILE A 50 -15.61 6.54 -0.22
C ILE A 50 -16.64 5.45 -0.47
N THR A 51 -16.23 4.38 -1.14
CA THR A 51 -17.09 3.20 -1.26
C THR A 51 -16.79 2.22 -0.12
N MET A 52 -17.75 2.04 0.78
CA MET A 52 -17.72 1.03 1.84
C MET A 52 -18.36 -0.26 1.36
N THR A 53 -17.77 -1.41 1.71
CA THR A 53 -18.31 -2.74 1.44
C THR A 53 -18.47 -3.52 2.74
N ASN A 54 -19.25 -4.60 2.71
CA ASN A 54 -19.53 -5.45 3.87
C ASN A 54 -18.26 -6.08 4.47
N THR A 55 -17.15 -6.09 3.72
CA THR A 55 -15.91 -6.80 4.07
C THR A 55 -14.98 -6.12 5.04
N LYS A 56 -15.03 -4.80 5.15
CA LYS A 56 -13.98 -4.08 5.86
C LYS A 56 -14.47 -2.73 6.31
N THR A 57 -14.12 -2.40 7.54
CA THR A 57 -14.17 -1.05 8.06
C THR A 57 -12.97 -0.29 7.47
N PRO A 58 -13.16 0.66 6.54
CA PRO A 58 -12.04 1.51 6.15
C PRO A 58 -11.57 2.27 7.39
N ASP A 59 -10.28 2.15 7.67
CA ASP A 59 -9.59 2.93 8.69
C ASP A 59 -9.05 4.19 7.99
N PHE A 60 -9.62 5.34 8.30
CA PHE A 60 -9.18 6.62 7.75
C PHE A 60 -8.10 7.21 8.62
N ALA A 61 -6.92 7.41 8.05
CA ALA A 61 -5.82 8.07 8.71
C ALA A 61 -5.89 9.59 8.44
N PHE A 62 -6.22 10.36 9.46
CA PHE A 62 -6.21 11.82 9.44
C PHE A 62 -4.98 12.38 10.12
N PHE A 63 -4.41 13.44 9.55
CA PHE A 63 -3.39 14.23 10.22
C PHE A 63 -3.52 15.69 9.84
N TYR A 64 -2.94 16.57 10.64
CA TYR A 64 -2.85 17.98 10.34
C TYR A 64 -1.47 18.33 9.82
N GLN A 65 -1.41 19.09 8.72
CA GLN A 65 -0.16 19.52 8.11
C GLN A 65 -0.08 21.03 8.03
N THR A 66 1.03 21.59 8.48
CA THR A 66 1.36 23.01 8.42
C THR A 66 2.37 23.31 7.31
N VAL A 67 2.39 24.56 6.85
CA VAL A 67 3.35 25.02 5.83
C VAL A 67 4.75 25.26 6.41
N LYS A 68 4.84 25.54 7.72
CA LYS A 68 6.10 25.74 8.46
C LYS A 68 6.13 24.88 9.73
N PRO A 69 7.33 24.49 10.21
CA PRO A 69 7.49 23.84 11.50
C PRO A 69 6.83 24.62 12.64
N VAL A 70 6.24 23.90 13.60
CA VAL A 70 5.69 24.52 14.81
C VAL A 70 6.79 24.79 15.84
N ALA A 71 6.68 25.89 16.58
CA ALA A 71 7.71 26.30 17.55
C ALA A 71 7.69 25.47 18.85
N GLN A 72 6.54 24.89 19.18
CA GLN A 72 6.33 24.07 20.37
C GLN A 72 5.35 22.94 20.07
N ASP A 73 5.34 21.91 20.90
CA ASP A 73 4.36 20.82 20.81
C ASP A 73 2.94 21.41 20.80
N THR A 74 2.21 21.18 19.71
CA THR A 74 0.89 21.77 19.47
C THR A 74 -0.15 20.66 19.38
N ARG A 75 -1.10 20.64 20.31
CA ARG A 75 -2.22 19.69 20.32
C ARG A 75 -3.38 20.23 19.51
N ILE A 76 -3.90 19.44 18.58
CA ILE A 76 -5.01 19.78 17.69
C ILE A 76 -6.08 18.71 17.86
N THR A 77 -7.36 19.08 17.78
CA THR A 77 -8.46 18.11 17.96
C THR A 77 -9.32 18.06 16.71
N MET A 78 -9.40 16.88 16.11
CA MET A 78 -10.33 16.58 15.03
C MET A 78 -11.66 16.09 15.61
N LYS A 79 -12.78 16.52 15.02
CA LYS A 79 -14.14 16.10 15.41
C LYS A 79 -14.93 15.66 14.20
N ILE A 80 -15.81 14.67 14.39
CA ILE A 80 -16.87 14.36 13.43
C ILE A 80 -18.09 15.17 13.85
N ASP A 81 -18.59 16.01 12.96
CA ASP A 81 -19.71 16.93 13.24
C ASP A 81 -20.86 16.66 12.27
N LEU A 82 -21.73 15.72 12.63
CA LEU A 82 -22.85 15.29 11.79
C LEU A 82 -23.94 16.36 11.64
N ASP A 83 -23.92 17.42 12.44
CA ASP A 83 -24.88 18.53 12.32
C ASP A 83 -24.57 19.43 11.13
N LEU A 84 -23.35 19.36 10.58
CA LEU A 84 -22.97 20.07 9.35
C LEU A 84 -23.59 19.49 8.07
N VAL A 85 -24.18 18.29 8.11
CA VAL A 85 -24.76 17.67 6.91
C VAL A 85 -25.94 18.48 6.36
N ASP A 86 -26.81 19.00 7.22
CA ASP A 86 -27.98 19.77 6.78
C ASP A 86 -27.54 21.09 6.14
N LYS A 87 -26.57 21.77 6.76
CA LYS A 87 -25.94 22.98 6.22
C LYS A 87 -25.27 22.72 4.86
N TYR A 88 -24.50 21.63 4.75
CA TYR A 88 -23.85 21.25 3.50
C TYR A 88 -24.88 20.99 2.39
N ASN A 89 -25.95 20.27 2.71
CA ASN A 89 -27.03 19.97 1.77
C ASN A 89 -27.73 21.24 1.27
N GLU A 90 -28.02 22.20 2.15
CA GLU A 90 -28.61 23.49 1.80
C GLU A 90 -27.68 24.34 0.92
N GLU A 91 -26.38 24.43 1.28
CA GLU A 91 -25.40 25.21 0.53
C GLU A 91 -25.11 24.65 -0.88
N HIS A 92 -25.20 23.32 -1.04
CA HIS A 92 -24.81 22.63 -2.28
C HIS A 92 -25.99 22.08 -3.09
N GLY A 93 -27.23 22.19 -2.61
CA GLY A 93 -28.42 21.64 -3.28
C GLY A 93 -28.39 20.12 -3.38
N THR A 94 -27.99 19.44 -2.30
CA THR A 94 -27.84 17.97 -2.25
C THR A 94 -28.71 17.35 -1.16
N GLU A 95 -28.85 16.02 -1.15
CA GLU A 95 -29.73 15.29 -0.22
C GLU A 95 -28.98 14.15 0.49
N TYR A 96 -27.73 14.40 0.92
CA TYR A 96 -26.95 13.38 1.63
C TYR A 96 -27.55 13.08 3.00
N ARG A 97 -27.49 11.81 3.42
CA ARG A 97 -27.95 11.39 4.75
C ARG A 97 -26.88 11.62 5.82
N LYS A 98 -27.30 11.93 7.05
CA LYS A 98 -26.44 11.85 8.24
C LYS A 98 -26.07 10.40 8.50
N MET A 99 -24.79 10.11 8.69
CA MET A 99 -24.39 8.78 9.17
C MET A 99 -24.90 8.52 10.59
N SER A 100 -25.19 7.25 10.89
CA SER A 100 -25.46 6.83 12.26
C SER A 100 -24.17 6.88 13.09
N THR A 101 -24.24 7.35 14.34
CA THR A 101 -23.10 7.30 15.26
C THR A 101 -22.64 5.87 15.53
N ILE A 102 -23.54 4.88 15.42
CA ILE A 102 -23.22 3.44 15.54
C ILE A 102 -22.33 2.96 14.37
N SER A 103 -22.36 3.67 13.24
CA SER A 103 -21.47 3.41 12.09
C SER A 103 -20.08 4.02 12.27
N ILE A 104 -19.81 4.77 13.35
CA ILE A 104 -18.47 5.24 13.73
C ILE A 104 -18.00 4.34 14.88
N GLU A 105 -17.17 3.35 14.56
CA GLU A 105 -16.70 2.35 15.52
C GLU A 105 -15.72 2.95 16.52
N GLY A 106 -14.88 3.89 16.07
CA GLY A 106 -13.92 4.55 16.93
C GLY A 106 -13.14 5.66 16.26
N ILE A 107 -12.73 6.62 17.07
CA ILE A 107 -11.77 7.66 16.73
C ILE A 107 -10.60 7.48 17.69
N SER A 108 -9.41 7.15 17.19
CA SER A 108 -8.26 6.94 18.05
C SER A 108 -7.90 8.22 18.81
N ASN A 109 -7.46 8.09 20.07
CA ASN A 109 -7.03 9.20 20.92
C ASN A 109 -8.08 10.34 21.01
N ASP A 110 -9.36 10.00 20.90
CA ASP A 110 -10.49 10.93 20.93
C ASP A 110 -10.35 12.11 19.95
N GLY A 111 -9.70 11.87 18.80
CA GLY A 111 -9.48 12.90 17.77
C GLY A 111 -8.30 13.82 18.02
N ALA A 112 -7.59 13.67 19.14
CA ALA A 112 -6.47 14.53 19.47
C ALA A 112 -5.17 14.09 18.79
N MET A 113 -4.55 15.00 18.06
CA MET A 113 -3.26 14.81 17.40
C MET A 113 -2.25 15.86 17.88
N THR A 114 -0.95 15.54 17.82
CA THR A 114 0.11 16.46 18.24
C THR A 114 1.09 16.69 17.11
N ILE A 115 1.40 17.95 16.81
CA ILE A 115 2.57 18.32 16.01
C ILE A 115 3.71 18.62 16.96
N LYS A 116 4.83 17.89 16.85
CA LYS A 116 6.00 18.12 17.69
C LYS A 116 6.74 19.39 17.30
N ALA A 117 7.38 20.04 18.27
CA ALA A 117 8.24 21.18 18.01
C ALA A 117 9.29 20.85 16.91
N GLY A 118 9.37 21.68 15.88
CA GLY A 118 10.25 21.47 14.73
C GLY A 118 9.65 20.63 13.58
N ASP A 119 8.49 20.00 13.79
CA ASP A 119 7.80 19.23 12.75
C ASP A 119 6.68 20.04 12.07
N THR A 120 6.29 19.60 10.88
CA THR A 120 5.20 20.19 10.06
C THR A 120 3.96 19.30 10.00
N MET A 121 4.00 18.12 10.61
CA MET A 121 2.95 17.12 10.52
C MET A 121 2.64 16.57 11.90
N SER A 122 1.36 16.34 12.17
CA SER A 122 0.93 15.71 13.42
C SER A 122 1.09 14.20 13.39
N ASP A 123 0.99 13.59 14.57
CA ASP A 123 0.57 12.19 14.68
C ASP A 123 -0.77 11.93 13.95
N THR A 124 -1.04 10.67 13.61
CA THR A 124 -2.25 10.28 12.87
C THR A 124 -3.40 9.91 13.81
N ILE A 125 -4.61 10.33 13.46
CA ILE A 125 -5.86 9.83 14.03
C ILE A 125 -6.52 8.85 13.07
N MET A 126 -6.82 7.66 13.57
CA MET A 126 -7.58 6.66 12.86
C MET A 126 -9.07 6.83 13.16
N VAL A 127 -9.88 7.02 12.13
CA VAL A 127 -11.35 6.90 12.21
C VAL A 127 -11.72 5.56 11.61
N ARG A 128 -12.41 4.72 12.37
CA ARG A 128 -12.93 3.44 11.89
C ARG A 128 -14.43 3.56 11.69
N LEU A 129 -14.89 3.26 10.48
CA LEU A 129 -16.32 3.21 10.18
C LEU A 129 -16.80 1.77 10.10
N ASN A 130 -17.92 1.48 10.75
CA ASN A 130 -18.56 0.18 10.71
C ASN A 130 -19.68 0.13 9.65
N PRO A 131 -19.62 -0.80 8.68
CA PRO A 131 -20.67 -1.03 7.70
C PRO A 131 -21.95 -1.68 8.27
N LEU A 132 -22.31 -1.39 9.53
CA LEU A 132 -23.59 -1.82 10.11
C LEU A 132 -24.73 -0.96 9.53
N GLY A 133 -25.31 -1.40 8.42
CA GLY A 133 -26.53 -0.77 7.92
C GLY A 133 -26.96 -1.21 6.54
N THR A 134 -28.27 -1.22 6.33
CA THR A 134 -28.96 -1.35 5.04
C THR A 134 -28.81 -0.08 4.20
N LEU A 135 -27.62 0.49 4.11
CA LEU A 135 -27.38 1.79 3.48
C LEU A 135 -27.44 1.66 1.96
N HIS A 136 -28.64 1.61 1.41
CA HIS A 136 -28.86 2.03 0.04
C HIS A 136 -28.99 3.55 0.11
N ASP A 137 -27.88 4.28 -0.13
CA ASP A 137 -27.76 5.72 -0.50
C ASP A 137 -26.41 6.32 -0.05
N TYR A 138 -26.06 7.48 -0.60
CA TYR A 138 -24.90 8.28 -0.18
C TYR A 138 -25.15 8.95 1.19
N SER A 139 -24.24 8.75 2.14
CA SER A 139 -24.17 9.49 3.40
C SER A 139 -23.04 10.50 3.36
N LEU A 140 -23.08 11.52 4.23
CA LEU A 140 -21.99 12.48 4.39
C LEU A 140 -21.33 12.31 5.75
N LEU A 141 -19.99 12.34 5.77
CA LEU A 141 -19.16 12.37 6.97
C LEU A 141 -18.41 13.71 7.01
N PRO A 142 -18.93 14.72 7.72
CA PRO A 142 -18.23 15.97 7.95
C PRO A 142 -17.20 15.82 9.07
N ILE A 143 -16.01 16.35 8.83
CA ILE A 143 -14.89 16.31 9.77
C ILE A 143 -14.36 17.73 9.94
N THR A 144 -14.25 18.17 11.19
CA THR A 144 -13.77 19.50 11.54
C THR A 144 -12.50 19.43 12.38
N VAL A 145 -11.76 20.54 12.42
CA VAL A 145 -10.59 20.70 13.29
C VAL A 145 -10.74 21.92 14.19
N GLU A 146 -10.50 21.69 15.48
CA GLU A 146 -10.33 22.72 16.48
C GLU A 146 -8.83 22.97 16.73
N LEU A 147 -8.42 24.22 16.49
CA LEU A 147 -7.04 24.69 16.70
C LEU A 147 -6.97 25.50 18.01
N PRO A 148 -5.93 25.31 18.83
CA PRO A 148 -5.69 26.19 19.97
C PRO A 148 -5.37 27.61 19.49
N GLU A 149 -5.94 28.63 20.13
CA GLU A 149 -5.68 30.03 19.78
C GLU A 149 -4.18 30.37 19.91
N GLU A 150 -3.52 29.84 20.93
CA GLU A 150 -2.08 30.05 21.19
C GLU A 150 -1.15 29.35 20.19
N SER A 151 -1.66 28.50 19.30
CA SER A 151 -0.83 27.76 18.34
C SER A 151 -0.18 28.65 17.27
N GLY A 152 -0.77 29.83 17.00
CA GLY A 152 -0.36 30.69 15.88
C GLY A 152 -0.61 30.09 14.50
N ILE A 153 -1.25 28.90 14.43
CA ILE A 153 -1.62 28.24 13.19
C ILE A 153 -2.92 28.84 12.68
N ARG A 154 -2.96 29.19 11.39
CA ARG A 154 -4.18 29.65 10.73
C ARG A 154 -4.78 28.55 9.87
N PRO A 155 -6.11 28.36 9.86
CA PRO A 155 -6.76 27.53 8.86
C PRO A 155 -6.40 28.01 7.46
N SER A 156 -6.12 27.10 6.54
CA SER A 156 -6.29 27.45 5.12
C SER A 156 -7.76 27.77 4.86
N ARG A 157 -8.04 28.71 3.95
CA ARG A 157 -9.42 29.17 3.63
C ARG A 157 -10.37 28.02 3.22
N ASP A 158 -9.81 26.89 2.78
CA ASP A 158 -10.56 25.80 2.15
C ASP A 158 -10.64 24.50 2.98
N SER A 159 -10.14 24.42 4.23
CA SER A 159 -9.69 23.10 4.71
C SER A 159 -9.73 22.73 6.20
N ASN A 160 -10.49 23.44 7.04
CA ASN A 160 -10.75 22.97 8.41
C ASN A 160 -12.01 22.13 8.52
N GLU A 161 -12.78 22.04 7.44
CA GLU A 161 -13.94 21.17 7.29
C GLU A 161 -13.68 20.31 6.06
N ILE A 162 -13.75 18.99 6.22
CA ILE A 162 -13.65 18.03 5.11
C ILE A 162 -14.93 17.21 5.10
N TYR A 163 -15.51 17.06 3.91
CA TYR A 163 -16.76 16.34 3.71
C TYR A 163 -16.49 15.08 2.88
N TYR A 164 -16.67 13.91 3.48
CA TYR A 164 -16.61 12.64 2.76
C TYR A 164 -18.00 12.15 2.40
N LYS A 165 -18.24 11.93 1.12
CA LYS A 165 -19.39 11.21 0.58
C LYS A 165 -19.15 9.72 0.77
N ILE A 166 -19.83 9.13 1.73
CA ILE A 166 -19.75 7.70 2.01
C ILE A 166 -20.84 7.00 1.20
N TYR A 167 -20.43 6.27 0.18
CA TYR A 167 -21.30 5.35 -0.54
C TYR A 167 -21.17 3.96 0.06
N TYR A 168 -22.23 3.43 0.63
CA TYR A 168 -22.25 2.02 0.99
C TYR A 168 -22.66 1.19 -0.22
N LYS A 169 -21.70 0.49 -0.79
CA LYS A 169 -21.97 -0.53 -1.79
C LYS A 169 -22.15 -1.85 -1.05
N ARG A 170 -23.41 -2.26 -0.87
CA ARG A 170 -23.72 -3.65 -0.51
C ARG A 170 -23.01 -4.54 -1.52
N SER A 171 -22.20 -5.50 -1.04
CA SER A 171 -21.56 -6.48 -1.91
C SER A 171 -22.58 -7.01 -2.92
N THR A 172 -22.28 -6.88 -4.21
CA THR A 172 -23.15 -7.32 -5.31
C THR A 172 -23.15 -8.86 -5.42
N TYR A 173 -22.38 -9.51 -4.54
CA TYR A 173 -22.53 -10.90 -4.13
C TYR A 173 -23.29 -10.97 -2.80
N PRO A 174 -24.64 -10.98 -2.79
CA PRO A 174 -25.40 -11.22 -1.57
C PRO A 174 -25.11 -12.59 -0.93
N TRP A 175 -24.44 -13.49 -1.66
CA TRP A 175 -24.06 -14.83 -1.20
C TRP A 175 -22.62 -14.96 -0.70
N LEU A 176 -21.66 -14.10 -1.10
CA LEU A 176 -20.28 -14.17 -0.58
C LEU A 176 -20.14 -13.35 0.69
N SER A 177 -19.76 -14.03 1.78
CA SER A 177 -19.46 -13.36 3.04
C SER A 177 -18.02 -12.85 3.06
N PRO A 178 -17.74 -11.72 3.71
CA PRO A 178 -16.37 -11.36 4.06
C PRO A 178 -15.64 -12.46 4.82
N MET A 179 -14.41 -12.77 4.44
CA MET A 179 -13.54 -13.56 5.31
C MET A 179 -13.35 -12.85 6.64
N LYS A 180 -13.57 -13.59 7.73
CA LYS A 180 -13.20 -13.12 9.07
C LYS A 180 -11.67 -13.07 9.19
N ALA A 181 -11.17 -12.20 10.05
CA ALA A 181 -9.74 -11.95 10.18
C ALA A 181 -8.92 -13.21 10.53
N ASP A 182 -9.50 -14.13 11.31
CA ASP A 182 -8.91 -15.40 11.73
C ASP A 182 -8.97 -16.50 10.65
N MET A 183 -9.72 -16.27 9.57
CA MET A 183 -9.80 -17.18 8.43
C MET A 183 -8.62 -17.02 7.50
N LYS A 184 -8.06 -15.81 7.33
CA LYS A 184 -6.91 -15.62 6.43
C LYS A 184 -5.64 -16.26 7.01
N LYS A 185 -5.20 -17.39 6.44
CA LYS A 185 -4.12 -18.23 7.00
C LYS A 185 -2.70 -17.80 6.61
N TYR A 186 -2.55 -16.91 5.63
CA TYR A 186 -1.25 -16.49 5.13
C TYR A 186 -1.28 -15.04 4.65
N LYS A 187 -0.09 -14.45 4.47
CA LYS A 187 0.07 -13.13 3.84
C LYS A 187 0.58 -13.28 2.42
N MET A 188 -0.11 -12.63 1.48
CA MET A 188 0.37 -12.49 0.12
C MET A 188 1.15 -11.19 -0.02
N VAL A 189 2.39 -11.29 -0.50
CA VAL A 189 3.27 -10.15 -0.78
C VAL A 189 3.43 -10.04 -2.29
N GLY A 190 3.11 -8.88 -2.85
CA GLY A 190 3.21 -8.62 -4.29
C GLY A 190 4.21 -7.53 -4.63
N PHE A 191 4.87 -7.67 -5.77
CA PHE A 191 5.80 -6.68 -6.31
C PHE A 191 5.27 -6.12 -7.62
N ILE A 192 5.39 -4.79 -7.77
CA ILE A 192 4.90 -4.06 -8.93
C ILE A 192 6.07 -3.27 -9.54
N ASP A 193 6.32 -3.50 -10.82
CA ASP A 193 7.15 -2.63 -11.64
C ASP A 193 6.34 -1.35 -11.93
N GLY A 194 6.67 -0.28 -11.21
CA GLY A 194 5.94 1.00 -11.28
C GLY A 194 6.06 1.71 -12.63
N GLU A 195 6.94 1.26 -13.52
CA GLU A 195 7.04 1.78 -14.88
C GLU A 195 6.11 1.04 -15.86
N LYS A 196 5.66 -0.17 -15.51
CA LYS A 196 4.83 -1.02 -16.39
C LYS A 196 3.38 -1.14 -15.93
N VAL A 197 3.16 -1.23 -14.62
CA VAL A 197 1.85 -1.60 -14.06
C VAL A 197 1.37 -0.56 -13.04
N ASN A 198 0.07 -0.26 -13.08
CA ASN A 198 -0.55 0.64 -12.11
C ASN A 198 -0.73 -0.09 -10.77
N ALA A 199 -0.18 0.47 -9.69
CA ALA A 199 -0.26 -0.14 -8.37
C ALA A 199 -1.69 -0.39 -7.85
N SER A 200 -2.70 0.33 -8.36
CA SER A 200 -4.09 0.10 -7.98
C SER A 200 -4.60 -1.28 -8.35
N ILE A 201 -3.97 -1.98 -9.31
CA ILE A 201 -4.38 -3.31 -9.77
C ILE A 201 -4.43 -4.34 -8.63
N ALA A 202 -3.66 -4.14 -7.56
CA ALA A 202 -3.62 -5.06 -6.43
C ALA A 202 -4.99 -5.26 -5.75
N LYS A 203 -5.89 -4.26 -5.82
CA LYS A 203 -7.25 -4.37 -5.28
C LYS A 203 -8.20 -5.16 -6.18
N GLU A 204 -7.78 -5.50 -7.38
CA GLU A 204 -8.59 -6.27 -8.35
C GLU A 204 -8.42 -7.78 -8.18
N PHE A 205 -7.50 -8.23 -7.31
CA PHE A 205 -7.33 -9.64 -6.98
C PHE A 205 -8.04 -9.99 -5.68
N ILE A 206 -8.95 -10.95 -5.76
CA ILE A 206 -9.63 -11.53 -4.60
C ILE A 206 -9.37 -13.04 -4.53
N MET A 207 -9.42 -13.56 -3.33
CA MET A 207 -9.51 -14.99 -3.08
C MET A 207 -10.92 -15.28 -2.58
N VAL A 208 -11.59 -16.23 -3.22
CA VAL A 208 -12.82 -16.85 -2.76
C VAL A 208 -12.45 -18.17 -2.09
N LEU A 209 -13.12 -18.51 -1.00
CA LEU A 209 -12.95 -19.77 -0.28
C LEU A 209 -14.28 -20.47 -0.20
N TYR A 210 -14.34 -21.63 -0.85
CA TYR A 210 -15.52 -22.49 -0.90
C TYR A 210 -15.45 -23.52 0.23
N ASP A 211 -16.58 -23.77 0.90
CA ASP A 211 -16.73 -24.88 1.85
C ASP A 211 -17.16 -26.15 1.10
N ASN A 212 -16.22 -27.05 0.83
CA ASN A 212 -16.42 -28.29 0.10
C ASN A 212 -17.28 -29.32 0.85
N GLU A 213 -17.35 -29.27 2.19
CA GLU A 213 -18.18 -30.21 2.96
C GLU A 213 -19.68 -29.92 2.78
N THR A 214 -20.02 -28.66 2.49
CA THR A 214 -21.39 -28.24 2.18
C THR A 214 -21.70 -28.38 0.68
N PHE A 215 -20.66 -28.46 -0.16
CA PHE A 215 -20.71 -28.55 -1.63
C PHE A 215 -20.81 -30.02 -2.11
N GLY A 216 -21.82 -30.77 -1.67
CA GLY A 216 -22.10 -32.10 -2.20
C GLY A 216 -22.51 -32.07 -3.69
N PRO A 217 -22.27 -33.14 -4.48
CA PRO A 217 -22.67 -33.19 -5.88
C PRO A 217 -24.19 -33.04 -6.02
N GLY A 218 -24.65 -31.97 -6.67
CA GLY A 218 -26.07 -31.66 -6.91
C GLY A 218 -26.60 -30.40 -6.22
N HIS A 219 -25.80 -29.70 -5.41
CA HIS A 219 -26.21 -28.48 -4.71
C HIS A 219 -25.71 -27.22 -5.43
N TYR A 220 -26.38 -26.83 -6.52
CA TYR A 220 -26.05 -25.64 -7.33
C TYR A 220 -26.47 -24.30 -6.70
N GLU A 221 -27.05 -24.32 -5.49
CA GLU A 221 -27.81 -23.20 -4.92
C GLU A 221 -27.25 -22.60 -3.61
N LEU A 222 -26.15 -23.11 -3.04
CA LEU A 222 -25.65 -22.67 -1.73
C LEU A 222 -24.31 -21.93 -1.78
N TRP A 223 -24.24 -20.90 -2.61
CA TRP A 223 -23.13 -19.92 -2.60
C TRP A 223 -23.06 -19.09 -1.31
N GLU A 224 -24.05 -19.20 -0.41
CA GLU A 224 -24.19 -18.50 0.88
C GLU A 224 -23.17 -18.91 1.95
N THR A 225 -22.38 -19.96 1.70
CA THR A 225 -21.36 -20.48 2.63
C THR A 225 -19.91 -20.17 2.23
N SER A 226 -19.73 -19.36 1.18
CA SER A 226 -18.40 -19.03 0.66
C SER A 226 -17.94 -17.66 1.16
N TRP A 227 -16.63 -17.53 1.37
CA TRP A 227 -16.02 -16.29 1.85
C TRP A 227 -15.08 -15.65 0.85
N TYR A 228 -14.89 -14.33 0.93
CA TYR A 228 -13.89 -13.64 0.10
C TYR A 228 -12.98 -12.69 0.88
N ALA A 229 -11.75 -12.52 0.39
CA ALA A 229 -10.79 -11.52 0.84
C ALA A 229 -10.03 -10.93 -0.34
N TYR A 230 -9.54 -9.70 -0.20
CA TYR A 230 -8.49 -9.20 -1.09
C TYR A 230 -7.25 -10.07 -0.93
N LEU A 231 -6.67 -10.46 -2.07
CA LEU A 231 -5.58 -11.42 -2.11
C LEU A 231 -4.35 -10.86 -1.40
N TYR A 232 -3.89 -9.69 -1.84
CA TYR A 232 -2.67 -9.05 -1.36
C TYR A 232 -2.79 -8.47 0.05
N ASP A 233 -1.73 -8.60 0.84
CA ASP A 233 -1.60 -7.97 2.16
C ASP A 233 -0.53 -6.88 2.14
N ILE A 234 0.54 -7.07 1.36
CA ILE A 234 1.64 -6.12 1.20
C ILE A 234 1.93 -5.96 -0.29
N ILE A 235 1.99 -4.73 -0.77
CA ILE A 235 2.42 -4.39 -2.12
C ILE A 235 3.69 -3.55 -2.05
N ASN A 236 4.71 -4.01 -2.77
CA ASN A 236 6.00 -3.37 -2.92
C ASN A 236 6.10 -2.77 -4.32
N VAL A 237 6.12 -1.44 -4.44
CA VAL A 237 6.32 -0.77 -5.75
C VAL A 237 7.81 -0.45 -5.93
N ASN A 238 8.39 -0.92 -7.02
CA ASN A 238 9.74 -0.56 -7.43
C ASN A 238 9.75 0.83 -8.06
N ALA A 239 10.17 1.84 -7.31
CA ALA A 239 10.14 3.22 -7.80
C ALA A 239 11.23 4.15 -7.22
N ALA A 240 12.14 3.65 -6.37
CA ALA A 240 13.22 4.47 -5.83
C ALA A 240 14.54 3.71 -5.66
N THR A 241 15.65 4.40 -5.91
CA THR A 241 17.01 3.88 -5.79
C THR A 241 17.88 4.76 -4.90
N LEU A 242 18.88 4.15 -4.28
CA LEU A 242 19.99 4.84 -3.63
C LEU A 242 20.87 5.47 -4.71
N GLY A 243 20.89 6.79 -4.74
CA GLY A 243 21.76 7.59 -5.59
C GLY A 243 22.94 8.19 -4.82
N TYR A 244 23.91 8.70 -5.58
CA TYR A 244 25.03 9.47 -5.05
C TYR A 244 25.33 10.65 -5.97
N ALA A 245 25.15 11.87 -5.49
CA ALA A 245 25.35 13.09 -6.26
C ALA A 245 26.00 14.17 -5.39
N ASN A 246 26.98 14.90 -5.95
CA ASN A 246 27.67 16.00 -5.28
C ASN A 246 28.20 15.64 -3.88
N GLY A 247 28.74 14.43 -3.73
CA GLY A 247 29.30 13.94 -2.46
C GLY A 247 28.26 13.54 -1.42
N LYS A 248 26.98 13.45 -1.79
CA LYS A 248 25.88 13.10 -0.88
C LYS A 248 25.04 11.98 -1.44
N VAL A 249 24.58 11.10 -0.55
CA VAL A 249 23.54 10.12 -0.89
C VAL A 249 22.23 10.81 -1.18
N THR A 250 21.48 10.27 -2.14
CA THR A 250 20.16 10.75 -2.54
C THR A 250 19.19 9.58 -2.62
N LEU A 251 17.89 9.87 -2.53
CA LEU A 251 16.85 8.92 -2.93
C LEU A 251 16.36 9.32 -4.32
N ASN A 252 16.86 8.63 -5.33
CA ASN A 252 16.48 8.87 -6.71
C ASN A 252 15.08 8.28 -6.93
N GLN A 253 14.16 9.11 -7.40
CA GLN A 253 12.77 8.74 -7.66
C GLN A 253 12.61 8.46 -9.16
N SER A 254 11.94 7.37 -9.50
CA SER A 254 11.59 7.10 -10.91
C SER A 254 10.64 8.16 -11.46
N ALA A 255 10.53 8.27 -12.79
CA ALA A 255 9.64 9.25 -13.43
C ALA A 255 8.17 9.09 -12.98
N ASN A 256 7.74 7.84 -12.77
CA ASN A 256 6.39 7.51 -12.33
C ASN A 256 6.21 7.47 -10.80
N PHE A 257 7.25 7.76 -10.00
CA PHE A 257 7.22 7.63 -8.54
C PHE A 257 6.00 8.29 -7.89
N LYS A 258 5.79 9.59 -8.13
CA LYS A 258 4.65 10.33 -7.55
C LYS A 258 3.29 9.80 -8.03
N LYS A 259 3.22 9.38 -9.30
CA LYS A 259 2.00 8.78 -9.87
C LYS A 259 1.69 7.46 -9.18
N GLN A 260 2.69 6.62 -8.95
CA GLN A 260 2.49 5.33 -8.26
C GLN A 260 2.12 5.50 -6.79
N LEU A 261 2.69 6.49 -6.09
CA LEU A 261 2.23 6.85 -4.74
C LEU A 261 0.75 7.24 -4.74
N SER A 262 0.32 8.05 -5.72
CA SER A 262 -1.09 8.38 -5.89
C SER A 262 -1.95 7.15 -6.18
N ASN A 263 -1.49 6.25 -7.05
CA ASN A 263 -2.21 5.02 -7.38
C ASN A 263 -2.39 4.08 -6.18
N MET A 264 -1.38 4.04 -5.28
CA MET A 264 -1.42 3.22 -4.07
C MET A 264 -2.34 3.79 -3.00
N SER A 265 -2.69 5.08 -3.01
CA SER A 265 -3.49 5.74 -1.96
C SER A 265 -4.71 4.92 -1.51
N SER A 266 -5.52 4.48 -2.47
CA SER A 266 -6.75 3.71 -2.25
C SER A 266 -6.53 2.31 -1.68
N LEU A 267 -5.34 1.72 -1.84
CA LEU A 267 -5.05 0.35 -1.39
C LEU A 267 -5.23 0.17 0.13
N SER A 268 -5.00 1.24 0.90
CA SER A 268 -5.20 1.26 2.35
C SER A 268 -6.66 0.98 2.76
N SER A 269 -7.64 1.42 1.98
CA SER A 269 -9.08 1.15 2.21
C SER A 269 -9.43 -0.33 2.04
N TYR A 270 -8.64 -1.05 1.23
CA TYR A 270 -8.70 -2.50 1.07
C TYR A 270 -7.80 -3.22 2.11
N GLY A 271 -7.14 -2.45 2.98
CA GLY A 271 -6.14 -2.81 3.98
C GLY A 271 -4.96 -3.61 3.43
N ILE A 272 -4.54 -3.23 2.23
CA ILE A 272 -3.29 -3.63 1.60
C ILE A 272 -2.22 -2.62 2.06
N LYS A 273 -1.11 -3.12 2.59
CA LYS A 273 0.03 -2.29 3.02
C LYS A 273 0.83 -1.82 1.82
N ARG A 274 1.09 -0.52 1.74
CA ARG A 274 1.75 0.16 0.62
C ARG A 274 3.21 0.39 0.94
N CYS A 275 4.11 -0.36 0.32
CA CYS A 275 5.53 -0.27 0.56
C CYS A 275 6.28 0.19 -0.70
N VAL A 276 7.37 0.91 -0.51
CA VAL A 276 8.29 1.30 -1.59
C VAL A 276 9.52 0.41 -1.53
N THR A 277 9.86 -0.21 -2.66
CA THR A 277 11.13 -0.93 -2.79
C THR A 277 12.25 0.06 -3.04
N LEU A 278 13.32 -0.08 -2.24
CA LEU A 278 14.56 0.67 -2.33
C LEU A 278 15.65 -0.27 -2.86
N LYS A 279 16.31 0.11 -3.96
CA LYS A 279 17.43 -0.62 -4.56
C LYS A 279 18.69 0.23 -4.65
N ALA A 280 19.81 -0.35 -5.08
CA ALA A 280 20.99 0.41 -5.50
C ALA A 280 20.96 0.69 -7.02
N GLU A 281 21.88 1.51 -7.55
CA GLU A 281 21.83 2.03 -8.94
C GLU A 281 23.16 1.92 -9.72
N GLY A 282 23.91 0.83 -9.55
CA GLY A 282 25.10 0.50 -10.36
C GLY A 282 26.26 1.47 -10.17
N THR A 283 26.24 2.28 -9.12
CA THR A 283 27.22 3.35 -8.92
C THR A 283 28.48 2.88 -8.21
N GLY A 284 28.48 1.68 -7.63
CA GLY A 284 29.49 1.20 -6.68
C GLY A 284 29.10 1.42 -5.22
N LEU A 285 28.02 2.17 -4.95
CA LEU A 285 27.46 2.39 -3.61
C LEU A 285 26.15 1.61 -3.45
N GLY A 286 25.99 0.96 -2.30
CA GLY A 286 24.85 0.10 -1.95
C GLY A 286 24.68 -0.03 -0.45
N PHE A 287 23.72 -0.84 0.00
CA PHE A 287 23.39 -0.97 1.42
C PHE A 287 24.51 -1.59 2.26
N CYS A 288 25.42 -2.33 1.63
CA CYS A 288 26.54 -2.99 2.28
C CYS A 288 27.84 -2.17 2.32
N ASN A 289 27.90 -0.91 1.86
CA ASN A 289 29.14 -0.11 1.91
C ASN A 289 28.97 1.38 2.25
N LEU A 290 27.86 1.77 2.87
CA LEU A 290 27.63 3.13 3.34
C LEU A 290 28.51 3.45 4.56
N THR A 291 29.03 4.68 4.63
CA THR A 291 29.60 5.24 5.88
C THR A 291 28.49 5.67 6.85
N ASP A 292 28.82 5.91 8.12
CA ASP A 292 27.83 6.33 9.12
C ASP A 292 27.16 7.68 8.77
N GLU A 293 27.90 8.60 8.15
CA GLU A 293 27.37 9.86 7.62
C GLU A 293 26.41 9.62 6.45
N GLN A 294 26.74 8.69 5.56
CA GLN A 294 25.89 8.32 4.44
C GLN A 294 24.63 7.59 4.89
N ILE A 295 24.72 6.71 5.89
CA ILE A 295 23.54 6.08 6.52
C ILE A 295 22.62 7.15 7.08
N THR A 296 23.16 8.10 7.84
CA THR A 296 22.38 9.21 8.44
C THR A 296 21.66 10.02 7.36
N ALA A 297 22.37 10.39 6.29
CA ALA A 297 21.81 11.16 5.19
C ALA A 297 20.76 10.36 4.40
N PHE A 298 20.99 9.07 4.13
CA PHE A 298 20.03 8.24 3.40
C PHE A 298 18.76 7.99 4.23
N VAL A 299 18.90 7.74 5.53
CA VAL A 299 17.76 7.62 6.46
C VAL A 299 16.92 8.91 6.47
N ALA A 300 17.55 10.07 6.40
CA ALA A 300 16.84 11.35 6.30
C ALA A 300 16.05 11.48 4.98
N GLU A 301 16.59 11.01 3.85
CA GLU A 301 15.85 10.95 2.58
C GLU A 301 14.68 9.96 2.64
N VAL A 302 14.90 8.76 3.19
CA VAL A 302 13.84 7.75 3.34
C VAL A 302 12.74 8.22 4.28
N LYS A 303 13.06 8.96 5.36
CA LYS A 303 12.05 9.52 6.27
C LYS A 303 11.07 10.46 5.53
N LYS A 304 11.50 11.13 4.45
CA LYS A 304 10.60 11.95 3.63
C LYS A 304 9.51 11.13 2.95
N LEU A 305 9.68 9.81 2.81
CA LEU A 305 8.62 8.93 2.31
C LEU A 305 7.39 8.89 3.22
N ALA A 306 7.54 9.22 4.51
CA ALA A 306 6.42 9.36 5.44
C ALA A 306 5.39 10.39 4.95
N ASN A 307 5.81 11.41 4.19
CA ASN A 307 4.92 12.41 3.58
C ASN A 307 3.95 11.81 2.56
N TYR A 308 4.29 10.64 2.00
CA TYR A 308 3.48 9.91 1.03
C TYR A 308 2.68 8.77 1.66
N ARG A 309 2.68 8.71 3.00
CA ARG A 309 1.85 7.81 3.82
C ARG A 309 2.06 6.33 3.57
N VAL A 310 3.14 5.94 2.90
CA VAL A 310 3.54 4.54 2.71
C VAL A 310 3.54 3.82 4.06
N ASP A 311 3.04 2.60 4.08
CA ASP A 311 3.01 1.73 5.26
C ASP A 311 4.40 1.22 5.62
N GLY A 312 5.36 1.26 4.68
CA GLY A 312 6.73 0.87 4.94
C GLY A 312 7.64 0.93 3.73
N ILE A 313 8.80 0.28 3.88
CA ILE A 313 9.84 0.15 2.86
C ILE A 313 10.25 -1.31 2.72
N ASN A 314 10.71 -1.66 1.52
CA ASN A 314 11.38 -2.91 1.25
C ASN A 314 12.82 -2.64 0.79
N LEU A 315 13.80 -3.16 1.53
CA LEU A 315 15.20 -3.07 1.16
C LEU A 315 15.55 -4.26 0.26
N MET A 316 16.01 -3.97 -0.95
CA MET A 316 16.40 -4.97 -1.92
C MET A 316 17.79 -4.62 -2.42
N ASP A 317 18.81 -5.29 -1.87
CA ASP A 317 20.20 -5.05 -2.23
C ASP A 317 20.50 -5.66 -3.59
N GLU A 318 20.09 -4.96 -4.63
CA GLU A 318 20.24 -5.34 -6.03
C GLU A 318 20.88 -4.19 -6.79
N GLY A 319 21.83 -4.55 -7.67
CA GLY A 319 22.41 -3.62 -8.63
C GLY A 319 23.44 -2.66 -8.05
N ALA A 320 24.07 -2.90 -6.89
CA ALA A 320 25.03 -1.95 -6.32
C ALA A 320 26.38 -1.85 -7.06
N GLU A 321 26.85 -2.95 -7.67
CA GLU A 321 28.19 -3.05 -8.30
C GLU A 321 29.34 -2.64 -7.37
N TYR A 322 29.33 -3.11 -6.12
CA TYR A 322 30.22 -2.69 -5.04
C TYR A 322 31.70 -2.52 -5.41
N GLY A 323 32.31 -1.43 -4.91
CA GLY A 323 33.76 -1.21 -4.97
C GLY A 323 34.27 -0.50 -6.23
N ILE A 324 33.38 -0.09 -7.12
CA ILE A 324 33.72 0.72 -8.30
C ILE A 324 33.58 2.23 -8.02
N ASN A 325 34.03 3.07 -8.96
CA ASN A 325 33.92 4.54 -8.93
C ASN A 325 34.46 5.21 -7.65
N GLY A 326 35.43 4.58 -6.99
CA GLY A 326 36.05 5.11 -5.76
C GLY A 326 35.24 4.85 -4.49
N HIS A 327 34.17 4.06 -4.55
CA HIS A 327 33.41 3.63 -3.38
C HIS A 327 34.07 2.44 -2.68
N PRO A 328 33.87 2.26 -1.36
CA PRO A 328 34.41 1.11 -0.63
C PRO A 328 33.84 -0.23 -1.15
N ALA A 329 34.55 -1.32 -0.91
CA ALA A 329 33.97 -2.65 -1.08
C ALA A 329 32.82 -2.89 -0.07
N ALA A 330 31.96 -3.87 -0.36
CA ALA A 330 30.94 -4.33 0.58
C ALA A 330 31.59 -4.78 1.91
N ASN A 331 30.92 -4.53 3.02
CA ASN A 331 31.33 -4.93 4.36
C ASN A 331 30.13 -5.41 5.19
N ALA A 332 30.43 -6.16 6.25
CA ALA A 332 29.41 -6.79 7.09
C ALA A 332 28.66 -5.82 8.03
N THR A 333 29.14 -4.59 8.22
CA THR A 333 28.60 -3.68 9.26
C THR A 333 27.60 -2.65 8.71
N SER A 334 27.74 -2.26 7.45
CA SER A 334 26.92 -1.20 6.84
C SER A 334 25.44 -1.54 6.84
N TYR A 335 25.07 -2.74 6.40
CA TYR A 335 23.65 -3.09 6.23
C TYR A 335 22.92 -3.23 7.59
N PRO A 336 23.48 -3.91 8.61
CA PRO A 336 22.90 -3.90 9.97
C PRO A 336 22.73 -2.49 10.55
N LYS A 337 23.74 -1.62 10.40
CA LYS A 337 23.66 -0.22 10.84
C LYS A 337 22.55 0.54 10.14
N LEU A 338 22.43 0.39 8.81
CA LEU A 338 21.37 1.01 8.03
C LEU A 338 19.97 0.57 8.50
N ILE A 339 19.76 -0.73 8.67
CA ILE A 339 18.46 -1.29 9.09
C ILE A 339 18.07 -0.77 10.48
N LYS A 340 19.01 -0.79 11.44
CA LYS A 340 18.79 -0.23 12.77
C LYS A 340 18.43 1.26 12.72
N ALA A 341 19.21 2.05 11.98
CA ALA A 341 18.97 3.49 11.86
C ALA A 341 17.62 3.81 11.19
N LEU A 342 17.22 3.03 10.18
CA LEU A 342 15.90 3.13 9.56
C LEU A 342 14.79 2.82 10.57
N ARG A 343 14.93 1.75 11.37
CA ARG A 343 13.94 1.42 12.40
C ARG A 343 13.81 2.51 13.46
N GLU A 344 14.93 3.03 13.93
CA GLU A 344 14.95 4.13 14.92
C GLU A 344 14.31 5.41 14.37
N SER A 345 14.49 5.69 13.08
CA SER A 345 13.94 6.88 12.41
C SER A 345 12.45 6.75 12.03
N LEU A 346 12.04 5.58 11.53
CA LEU A 346 10.67 5.33 11.03
C LEU A 346 9.71 4.84 12.14
N GLY A 347 10.25 4.41 13.28
CA GLY A 347 9.48 3.87 14.39
C GLY A 347 8.93 2.45 14.13
N LYS A 348 8.10 1.96 15.06
CA LYS A 348 7.52 0.61 15.02
C LYS A 348 6.24 0.49 14.18
N THR A 349 5.66 1.62 13.76
CA THR A 349 4.40 1.63 13.01
C THR A 349 4.59 1.41 11.51
N LYS A 350 5.82 1.63 11.00
CA LYS A 350 6.18 1.41 9.61
C LYS A 350 6.79 0.03 9.41
N LEU A 351 6.45 -0.63 8.31
CA LEU A 351 7.08 -1.87 7.90
C LEU A 351 8.51 -1.61 7.40
N ILE A 352 9.44 -2.43 7.83
CA ILE A 352 10.77 -2.58 7.24
C ILE A 352 10.89 -4.04 6.83
N THR A 353 10.90 -4.28 5.52
CA THR A 353 11.07 -5.61 4.96
C THR A 353 12.35 -5.73 4.16
N VAL A 354 12.85 -6.96 4.01
CA VAL A 354 14.10 -7.23 3.29
C VAL A 354 13.89 -8.33 2.26
N THR A 355 14.18 -8.02 0.99
CA THR A 355 14.29 -9.02 -0.08
C THR A 355 15.71 -9.57 -0.13
N ILE A 356 15.86 -10.90 -0.07
CA ILE A 356 17.14 -11.59 -0.20
C ILE A 356 17.39 -11.99 -1.65
N THR A 357 18.21 -11.20 -2.34
CA THR A 357 18.57 -11.35 -3.76
C THR A 357 19.83 -12.20 -4.00
N GLY A 358 20.51 -12.65 -2.93
CA GLY A 358 21.77 -13.42 -2.99
C GLY A 358 22.62 -13.29 -1.72
N ASP A 359 23.92 -13.09 -1.87
CA ASP A 359 24.90 -12.95 -0.76
C ASP A 359 24.95 -11.59 0.00
N PRO A 360 23.92 -10.71 -0.01
CA PRO A 360 23.74 -9.76 1.09
C PRO A 360 23.42 -10.47 2.42
N ALA A 361 22.87 -11.69 2.36
CA ALA A 361 22.55 -12.51 3.53
C ALA A 361 23.79 -12.79 4.40
N GLY A 362 24.99 -12.95 3.81
CA GLY A 362 26.22 -13.10 4.58
C GLY A 362 26.48 -11.94 5.55
N SER A 363 26.17 -10.70 5.13
CA SER A 363 26.31 -9.50 5.99
C SER A 363 25.27 -9.43 7.11
N LEU A 364 24.12 -10.11 6.95
CA LEU A 364 23.03 -10.13 7.92
C LEU A 364 23.01 -11.41 8.77
N ALA A 365 23.82 -12.41 8.44
CA ALA A 365 23.79 -13.74 9.05
C ALA A 365 24.34 -13.80 10.49
N SER A 366 25.10 -12.79 10.89
CA SER A 366 25.72 -12.71 12.21
C SER A 366 25.57 -11.31 12.79
N GLU A 367 25.73 -11.21 14.10
CA GLU A 367 25.79 -9.90 14.76
C GLU A 367 27.03 -9.13 14.27
N ALA A 368 26.82 -7.90 13.81
CA ALA A 368 27.89 -7.04 13.35
C ALA A 368 27.73 -5.65 13.98
N ALA A 369 28.83 -5.06 14.44
CA ALA A 369 28.82 -3.79 15.18
C ALA A 369 27.86 -3.77 16.40
N GLY A 370 27.64 -4.91 17.06
CA GLY A 370 26.70 -5.04 18.17
C GLY A 370 25.22 -5.07 17.76
N ILE A 371 24.93 -5.32 16.48
CA ILE A 371 23.58 -5.25 15.89
C ILE A 371 23.21 -6.61 15.32
N ARG A 372 22.09 -7.15 15.81
CA ARG A 372 21.37 -8.28 15.20
C ARG A 372 20.26 -7.70 14.34
N ALA A 373 20.52 -7.57 13.04
CA ALA A 373 19.65 -6.82 12.12
C ALA A 373 18.19 -7.31 12.13
N GLY A 374 17.96 -8.60 12.34
CA GLY A 374 16.63 -9.21 12.40
C GLY A 374 15.73 -8.66 13.50
N GLU A 375 16.28 -8.10 14.58
CA GLU A 375 15.50 -7.47 15.66
C GLU A 375 14.81 -6.17 15.22
N TYR A 376 15.18 -5.65 14.06
CA TYR A 376 14.69 -4.39 13.49
C TYR A 376 13.85 -4.59 12.22
N ILE A 377 13.69 -5.82 11.74
CA ILE A 377 12.99 -6.20 10.50
C ILE A 377 11.62 -6.82 10.85
N ASP A 378 10.57 -6.44 10.13
CA ASP A 378 9.24 -7.04 10.30
C ASP A 378 9.14 -8.37 9.56
N TYR A 379 9.57 -8.39 8.29
CA TYR A 379 9.56 -9.57 7.44
C TYR A 379 10.77 -9.60 6.50
N ALA A 380 11.25 -10.78 6.18
CA ALA A 380 12.23 -10.97 5.12
C ALA A 380 11.78 -12.13 4.22
N TRP A 381 12.28 -12.20 3.00
CA TRP A 381 11.94 -13.30 2.08
C TRP A 381 13.00 -13.53 1.03
N THR A 382 13.06 -14.75 0.52
CA THR A 382 13.89 -15.10 -0.63
C THR A 382 13.38 -14.42 -1.91
N TRP A 383 14.30 -14.07 -2.80
CA TRP A 383 14.03 -13.70 -4.20
C TRP A 383 14.40 -14.80 -5.18
N VAL A 384 14.89 -15.95 -4.68
CA VAL A 384 15.25 -17.09 -5.51
C VAL A 384 13.95 -17.67 -6.07
N ASN A 385 13.78 -17.47 -7.37
CA ASN A 385 12.56 -17.86 -8.07
C ASN A 385 12.35 -19.37 -8.00
N THR A 386 11.11 -19.76 -7.71
CA THR A 386 10.58 -21.13 -7.70
C THR A 386 11.31 -22.14 -6.82
N LYS A 387 12.30 -21.72 -6.03
CA LYS A 387 12.99 -22.58 -5.08
C LYS A 387 12.48 -22.33 -3.68
N ILE A 388 12.14 -23.43 -3.02
CA ILE A 388 11.85 -23.45 -1.59
C ILE A 388 13.16 -23.19 -0.83
N MET A 389 13.16 -22.14 -0.02
CA MET A 389 14.29 -21.69 0.76
C MET A 389 13.96 -21.75 2.25
N ASN A 390 14.69 -22.57 2.99
CA ASN A 390 14.66 -22.56 4.45
C ASN A 390 16.07 -22.29 4.96
N PRO A 391 16.41 -21.02 5.27
CA PRO A 391 17.77 -20.64 5.67
C PRO A 391 18.33 -21.38 6.88
N TRP A 392 17.48 -21.99 7.71
CA TRP A 392 17.90 -22.72 8.91
C TRP A 392 18.24 -24.19 8.67
N GLU A 393 18.06 -24.69 7.44
CA GLU A 393 18.50 -26.03 7.06
C GLU A 393 19.95 -25.99 6.54
N ASP A 394 20.76 -26.99 6.89
CA ASP A 394 22.17 -27.04 6.51
C ASP A 394 22.39 -27.00 4.98
N SER A 395 21.45 -27.56 4.22
CA SER A 395 21.47 -27.60 2.76
C SER A 395 21.12 -26.26 2.10
N SER A 396 20.69 -25.26 2.87
CA SER A 396 20.30 -23.96 2.32
C SER A 396 21.50 -23.14 1.88
N ILE A 397 21.37 -22.53 0.70
CA ILE A 397 22.36 -21.58 0.17
C ILE A 397 22.22 -20.20 0.84
N GLU A 398 21.04 -19.88 1.37
CA GLU A 398 20.82 -18.68 2.18
C GLU A 398 21.04 -18.99 3.66
N LYS A 399 21.48 -17.97 4.41
CA LYS A 399 21.69 -18.06 5.86
C LYS A 399 20.62 -17.28 6.63
N PRO A 400 20.25 -17.71 7.85
CA PRO A 400 19.28 -16.98 8.65
C PRO A 400 19.77 -15.59 8.96
N ILE A 401 18.88 -14.61 9.00
CA ILE A 401 19.22 -13.26 9.46
C ILE A 401 19.35 -13.28 10.98
N ALA A 402 20.46 -12.78 11.51
CA ALA A 402 20.73 -12.74 12.94
C ALA A 402 19.63 -11.92 13.66
N GLY A 403 18.89 -12.58 14.55
CA GLY A 403 17.82 -11.97 15.34
C GLY A 403 16.42 -12.04 14.72
N LEU A 404 16.28 -12.53 13.48
CA LEU A 404 14.96 -12.69 12.85
C LEU A 404 14.32 -14.01 13.29
N ASP A 405 13.05 -13.95 13.70
CA ASP A 405 12.29 -15.17 13.98
C ASP A 405 11.94 -15.92 12.68
N LYS A 406 11.91 -17.26 12.73
CA LYS A 406 11.51 -18.08 11.58
C LYS A 406 10.15 -17.68 11.03
N SER A 407 9.20 -17.33 11.91
CA SER A 407 7.84 -16.95 11.53
C SER A 407 7.76 -15.63 10.76
N GLN A 408 8.87 -14.88 10.67
CA GLN A 408 8.97 -13.62 9.93
C GLN A 408 9.60 -13.81 8.53
N TYR A 409 10.07 -15.02 8.20
CA TYR A 409 10.78 -15.28 6.95
C TYR A 409 9.91 -16.03 5.93
N GLY A 410 9.80 -15.48 4.72
CA GLY A 410 9.09 -16.07 3.58
C GLY A 410 10.03 -16.89 2.70
N GLY A 411 9.90 -18.21 2.75
CA GLY A 411 10.79 -19.15 2.07
C GLY A 411 10.44 -19.48 0.63
N PHE A 412 9.52 -18.76 0.00
CA PHE A 412 9.13 -19.04 -1.37
C PHE A 412 8.76 -17.79 -2.14
N SER A 413 9.27 -17.68 -3.37
CA SER A 413 8.92 -16.62 -4.31
C SER A 413 8.70 -17.16 -5.72
N THR A 414 7.73 -16.61 -6.43
CA THR A 414 7.38 -17.00 -7.81
C THR A 414 7.05 -15.77 -8.66
N ASP A 415 6.90 -15.94 -9.97
CA ASP A 415 6.55 -14.87 -10.91
C ASP A 415 5.43 -15.29 -11.87
N GLU A 416 5.08 -14.40 -12.81
CA GLU A 416 3.99 -14.56 -13.76
C GLU A 416 4.32 -15.50 -14.94
N TYR A 417 5.59 -15.79 -15.18
CA TYR A 417 6.06 -16.54 -16.35
C TYR A 417 6.48 -17.96 -16.01
N THR A 418 6.80 -18.23 -14.76
CA THR A 418 7.37 -19.52 -14.37
C THR A 418 6.24 -20.51 -14.11
N PHE A 419 5.95 -21.30 -15.14
CA PHE A 419 5.00 -22.40 -15.14
C PHE A 419 5.73 -23.72 -14.90
N ASP A 420 5.96 -24.09 -13.65
CA ASP A 420 6.72 -25.31 -13.34
C ASP A 420 5.85 -26.39 -12.65
N TYR A 421 4.64 -26.05 -12.16
CA TYR A 421 3.98 -26.90 -11.15
C TYR A 421 2.50 -27.25 -11.38
N GLU A 422 1.84 -26.82 -12.47
CA GLU A 422 0.42 -27.20 -12.73
C GLU A 422 0.20 -28.72 -12.86
N ASN A 423 1.27 -29.51 -13.10
CA ASN A 423 1.18 -30.96 -13.20
C ASN A 423 1.64 -31.72 -11.94
N ASP A 424 2.03 -31.01 -10.87
CA ASP A 424 2.40 -31.64 -9.60
C ASP A 424 1.34 -31.32 -8.54
N GLU A 425 0.32 -32.17 -8.46
CA GLU A 425 -0.76 -32.05 -7.46
C GLU A 425 -0.24 -32.08 -6.01
N SER A 426 1.01 -32.51 -5.76
CA SER A 426 1.63 -32.57 -4.43
C SER A 426 2.37 -31.28 -4.03
N TYR A 427 2.35 -30.28 -4.90
CA TYR A 427 3.10 -29.05 -4.69
C TYR A 427 2.60 -28.21 -3.49
N PRO A 428 1.29 -28.01 -3.28
CA PRO A 428 0.76 -27.37 -2.06
C PRO A 428 1.23 -28.07 -0.78
N GLU A 429 1.27 -29.40 -0.77
CA GLU A 429 1.74 -30.23 0.33
C GLU A 429 3.24 -30.02 0.56
N THR A 430 4.02 -29.94 -0.52
CA THR A 430 5.47 -29.68 -0.47
C THR A 430 5.79 -28.31 0.14
N LEU A 431 5.05 -27.26 -0.27
CA LEU A 431 5.18 -25.92 0.31
C LEU A 431 4.87 -25.96 1.82
N ARG A 432 3.78 -26.64 2.21
CA ARG A 432 3.40 -26.80 3.60
C ARG A 432 4.49 -27.52 4.41
N GLU A 433 4.89 -28.71 3.97
CA GLU A 433 5.83 -29.57 4.70
C GLU A 433 7.20 -28.91 4.87
N LYS A 434 7.71 -28.26 3.81
CA LYS A 434 9.08 -27.73 3.80
C LYS A 434 9.21 -26.34 4.41
N LEU A 435 8.14 -25.55 4.45
CA LEU A 435 8.17 -24.18 4.95
C LEU A 435 7.32 -24.03 6.21
N TYR A 436 6.01 -24.19 6.08
CA TYR A 436 5.07 -23.79 7.13
C TYR A 436 5.12 -24.72 8.34
N ASP A 437 5.16 -26.04 8.11
CA ASP A 437 5.32 -27.04 9.18
C ASP A 437 6.71 -26.97 9.84
N LYS A 438 7.70 -26.34 9.17
CA LYS A 438 9.03 -26.03 9.73
C LYS A 438 9.07 -24.73 10.54
N GLY A 439 7.94 -24.05 10.68
CA GLY A 439 7.79 -22.82 11.46
C GLY A 439 8.21 -21.55 10.73
N LEU A 440 8.41 -21.60 9.41
CA LEU A 440 8.65 -20.37 8.64
C LEU A 440 7.38 -19.52 8.56
N GLY A 441 7.56 -18.24 8.24
CA GLY A 441 6.46 -17.32 8.04
C GLY A 441 5.51 -17.82 6.97
N LYS A 442 4.21 -17.75 7.25
CA LYS A 442 3.14 -18.01 6.27
C LYS A 442 3.04 -16.81 5.29
N LEU A 443 4.12 -16.58 4.54
CA LEU A 443 4.29 -15.50 3.56
C LEU A 443 4.46 -16.11 2.16
N TYR A 444 3.67 -15.66 1.18
CA TYR A 444 3.77 -16.09 -0.21
C TYR A 444 4.12 -14.89 -1.10
N ILE A 445 5.24 -14.95 -1.82
CA ILE A 445 5.80 -13.81 -2.54
C ILE A 445 5.55 -13.95 -4.06
N MET A 446 4.86 -12.98 -4.64
CA MET A 446 4.73 -12.79 -6.08
C MET A 446 5.65 -11.66 -6.54
N ARG A 447 6.67 -12.02 -7.32
CA ARG A 447 7.78 -11.16 -7.72
C ARG A 447 7.40 -10.11 -8.75
N ASN A 448 6.29 -10.31 -9.47
CA ASN A 448 5.75 -9.38 -10.45
C ASN A 448 4.25 -9.63 -10.60
N ILE A 449 3.46 -8.57 -10.43
CA ILE A 449 2.04 -8.59 -10.75
C ILE A 449 1.89 -8.18 -12.22
N PRO A 450 1.35 -9.05 -13.10
CA PRO A 450 1.16 -8.74 -14.51
C PRO A 450 0.04 -7.71 -14.70
N PHE A 451 0.00 -7.10 -15.89
CA PHE A 451 -1.14 -6.30 -16.29
C PHE A 451 -2.39 -7.18 -16.45
N TRP A 452 -3.58 -6.61 -16.28
CA TRP A 452 -4.81 -7.40 -16.13
C TRP A 452 -5.20 -8.25 -17.36
N SER A 453 -4.93 -7.78 -18.58
CA SER A 453 -5.16 -8.56 -19.80
C SER A 453 -4.27 -9.80 -19.81
N ASP A 454 -3.03 -9.62 -19.39
CA ASP A 454 -2.04 -10.68 -19.33
C ASP A 454 -2.37 -11.63 -18.18
N ALA A 455 -2.89 -11.14 -17.05
CA ALA A 455 -3.36 -11.98 -15.95
C ALA A 455 -4.48 -12.92 -16.42
N LEU A 456 -5.53 -12.39 -17.08
CA LEU A 456 -6.67 -13.17 -17.57
C LEU A 456 -6.30 -14.24 -18.61
N GLU A 457 -5.19 -14.06 -19.33
CA GLU A 457 -4.66 -15.00 -20.32
C GLU A 457 -3.50 -15.86 -19.78
N ALA A 458 -2.87 -15.46 -18.67
CA ALA A 458 -1.75 -16.17 -18.03
C ALA A 458 -2.25 -17.24 -17.06
N THR A 459 -2.49 -18.43 -17.58
CA THR A 459 -2.60 -19.67 -16.80
C THR A 459 -1.51 -19.79 -15.71
N PRO A 460 -0.22 -19.48 -15.98
CA PRO A 460 0.82 -19.65 -14.97
C PRO A 460 0.69 -18.79 -13.72
N TYR A 461 0.32 -17.52 -13.90
CA TYR A 461 0.16 -16.62 -12.76
C TYR A 461 -0.97 -17.10 -11.85
N HIS A 462 -2.13 -17.45 -12.44
CA HIS A 462 -3.27 -17.97 -11.69
C HIS A 462 -2.98 -19.30 -10.99
N ALA A 463 -2.28 -20.22 -11.65
CA ALA A 463 -1.85 -21.45 -11.02
C ALA A 463 -0.91 -21.22 -9.85
N ASN A 464 0.08 -20.35 -10.02
CA ASN A 464 1.08 -20.05 -8.99
C ASN A 464 0.44 -19.46 -7.74
N ILE A 465 -0.52 -18.53 -7.86
CA ILE A 465 -1.19 -17.96 -6.68
C ILE A 465 -2.16 -18.96 -6.05
N ASN A 466 -2.87 -19.78 -6.85
CA ASN A 466 -3.79 -20.79 -6.34
C ASN A 466 -3.05 -21.91 -5.58
N ALA A 467 -1.87 -22.32 -6.06
CA ALA A 467 -1.01 -23.28 -5.37
C ALA A 467 -0.60 -22.79 -3.98
N GLY A 468 -0.22 -21.52 -3.87
CA GLY A 468 0.07 -20.88 -2.59
C GLY A 468 -1.12 -20.93 -1.63
N ALA A 469 -2.32 -20.58 -2.10
CA ALA A 469 -3.53 -20.64 -1.28
C ALA A 469 -3.90 -22.07 -0.87
N ALA A 470 -3.79 -23.04 -1.80
CA ALA A 470 -4.10 -24.44 -1.56
C ALA A 470 -3.27 -25.04 -0.42
N ALA A 471 -1.99 -24.64 -0.30
CA ALA A 471 -1.10 -25.11 0.77
C ALA A 471 -1.65 -24.80 2.18
N PHE A 472 -2.43 -23.71 2.32
CA PHE A 472 -3.00 -23.28 3.59
C PHE A 472 -4.45 -23.69 3.81
N TYR A 473 -5.27 -23.76 2.76
CA TYR A 473 -6.70 -24.01 2.93
C TYR A 473 -7.10 -25.44 2.63
N ARG A 474 -6.56 -25.99 1.55
CA ARG A 474 -6.86 -27.36 1.11
C ARG A 474 -6.13 -28.36 2.01
N VAL A 475 -4.84 -28.14 2.26
CA VAL A 475 -4.02 -29.13 3.00
C VAL A 475 -4.18 -28.98 4.53
N GLU A 476 -4.11 -27.77 5.10
CA GLU A 476 -4.24 -27.54 6.56
C GLU A 476 -5.69 -27.79 7.05
N GLY A 477 -6.69 -27.50 6.21
CA GLY A 477 -8.12 -27.67 6.51
C GLY A 477 -8.69 -29.07 6.24
N GLY A 478 -7.86 -30.05 5.85
CA GLY A 478 -8.34 -31.41 5.53
C GLY A 478 -9.26 -31.47 4.31
N HIS A 479 -9.00 -30.65 3.29
CA HIS A 479 -9.80 -30.47 2.07
C HIS A 479 -11.20 -29.87 2.28
N LYS A 480 -11.52 -29.43 3.50
CA LYS A 480 -12.78 -28.74 3.79
C LYS A 480 -12.95 -27.45 2.99
N TYR A 481 -11.85 -26.73 2.76
CA TYR A 481 -11.90 -25.44 2.09
C TYR A 481 -11.11 -25.45 0.78
N GLU A 482 -11.75 -25.01 -0.31
CA GLU A 482 -11.11 -24.84 -1.61
C GLU A 482 -10.91 -23.34 -1.91
N PRO A 483 -9.66 -22.87 -2.02
CA PRO A 483 -9.40 -21.50 -2.41
C PRO A 483 -9.48 -21.36 -3.94
N ASP A 484 -9.97 -20.21 -4.38
CA ASP A 484 -10.08 -19.86 -5.78
C ASP A 484 -9.80 -18.37 -5.97
N ILE A 485 -8.68 -18.08 -6.60
CA ILE A 485 -8.23 -16.71 -6.81
C ILE A 485 -8.77 -16.18 -8.12
N ASN A 486 -9.44 -15.05 -8.02
CA ASN A 486 -10.22 -14.45 -9.07
C ASN A 486 -9.81 -13.01 -9.31
N TYR A 487 -10.00 -12.57 -10.56
CA TYR A 487 -9.76 -11.20 -10.99
C TYR A 487 -11.08 -10.43 -11.15
N LEU A 488 -11.08 -9.18 -10.70
CA LEU A 488 -12.20 -8.26 -10.74
C LEU A 488 -11.92 -7.11 -11.71
N HIS A 489 -12.43 -7.15 -12.93
CA HIS A 489 -12.25 -6.07 -13.90
C HIS A 489 -13.39 -5.05 -13.85
N ASN A 490 -13.13 -3.79 -13.47
CA ASN A 490 -14.14 -2.72 -13.41
C ASN A 490 -15.37 -3.06 -12.55
N GLY A 491 -15.17 -3.78 -11.45
CA GLY A 491 -16.33 -4.27 -10.72
C GLY A 491 -17.09 -5.30 -11.58
N LYS A 492 -16.43 -6.14 -12.38
CA LYS A 492 -17.05 -7.28 -13.08
C LYS A 492 -16.18 -8.52 -12.94
N TYR A 493 -16.83 -9.63 -12.64
CA TYR A 493 -16.24 -10.96 -12.48
C TYR A 493 -16.36 -11.76 -13.77
N LYS A 494 -15.31 -12.51 -14.05
CA LYS A 494 -15.29 -13.55 -15.07
C LYS A 494 -14.92 -14.84 -14.35
N ASP A 495 -15.85 -15.79 -14.30
CA ASP A 495 -15.55 -17.14 -13.84
C ASP A 495 -14.49 -17.74 -14.76
N MET A 496 -13.33 -18.06 -14.20
CA MET A 496 -12.22 -18.59 -14.98
C MET A 496 -12.36 -20.08 -15.28
N LYS A 497 -13.41 -20.76 -14.77
CA LYS A 497 -13.74 -22.15 -15.11
C LYS A 497 -14.61 -22.34 -16.36
N GLY A 498 -14.79 -21.30 -17.18
CA GLY A 498 -15.13 -21.46 -18.59
C GLY A 498 -16.47 -20.88 -19.06
N ASP A 499 -17.26 -20.25 -18.19
CA ASP A 499 -18.49 -19.59 -18.62
C ASP A 499 -18.24 -18.13 -19.03
N LYS A 500 -18.63 -17.80 -20.26
CA LYS A 500 -18.36 -16.54 -20.97
C LYS A 500 -19.13 -15.32 -20.43
N ASN A 501 -19.73 -15.39 -19.24
CA ASN A 501 -20.59 -14.33 -18.73
C ASN A 501 -19.80 -13.40 -17.80
N TYR A 502 -19.87 -12.09 -18.08
CA TYR A 502 -19.41 -11.03 -17.18
C TYR A 502 -20.50 -10.76 -16.14
N TYR A 503 -20.18 -10.84 -14.86
CA TYR A 503 -21.10 -10.55 -13.76
C TYR A 503 -20.71 -9.24 -13.07
N GLU A 504 -21.64 -8.33 -12.82
CA GLU A 504 -21.35 -7.04 -12.17
C GLU A 504 -21.15 -7.20 -10.65
N MET A 505 -19.96 -6.79 -10.20
CA MET A 505 -19.43 -6.38 -8.90
C MET A 505 -20.10 -5.19 -8.26
#